data_AF-A0A090T6J9-F1
#
_entry.id   AF-A0A090T6J9-F1
#
_cell.length_a   1.000
_cell.length_b   1.000
_cell.length_c   1.000
_cell.angle_alpha   90.00
_cell.angle_beta   90.00
_cell.angle_gamma   90.00
#
_symmetry.space_group_name_H-M   'P 1'
#
loop_
_entity.id
_entity.type
_entity.pdbx_description
1 polymer ?
#
loop_
_entity_poly.entity_id
_entity_poly.type
_entity_poly.pdbx_seq_one_letter_code
_entity_poly.pdbx_strand_id
1 'polypeptide(L)'
;MVLFTTGRGTPYGGFVPTMKISTNSELAANKPHWIDFNAGQLVEEVSMEALVEQFIDKVITVASGEQTNNEHNGIRELAIFKSGVTL
;
A
#
# COMPACT_ATOMS: atom_id res chain seq x y z
N MET A 1 5.35 -10.00 -0.12
CA MET A 1 4.55 -8.76 -0.11
C MET A 1 5.47 -7.58 0.19
N VAL A 2 5.14 -6.39 -0.33
CA VAL A 2 5.76 -5.10 -0.02
C VAL A 2 4.72 -4.23 0.69
N LEU A 3 5.12 -3.58 1.78
CA LEU A 3 4.33 -2.54 2.44
C LEU A 3 4.85 -1.18 1.97
N PHE A 4 4.00 -0.39 1.31
CA PHE A 4 4.41 0.85 0.66
C PHE A 4 3.60 2.02 1.20
N THR A 5 4.22 2.86 2.02
CA THR A 5 3.57 4.07 2.57
C THR A 5 3.60 5.20 1.55
N THR A 6 2.51 5.96 1.46
CA THR A 6 2.42 7.11 0.55
C THR A 6 1.55 8.23 1.10
N GLY A 7 2.02 9.47 0.97
CA GLY A 7 1.23 10.67 1.22
C GLY A 7 0.73 11.36 -0.06
N ARG A 8 1.12 10.87 -1.24
CA ARG A 8 0.85 11.52 -2.54
C ARG A 8 0.17 10.62 -3.57
N GLY A 9 -0.08 9.35 -3.24
CA GLY A 9 -0.80 8.41 -4.11
C GLY A 9 0.03 7.93 -5.29
N THR A 10 1.31 7.62 -5.08
CA THR A 10 2.19 7.11 -6.14
C THR A 10 1.60 5.83 -6.76
N PRO A 11 1.44 5.75 -8.10
CA PRO A 11 0.89 4.58 -8.77
C PRO A 11 1.90 3.43 -8.89
N TYR A 12 2.79 3.24 -7.92
CA TYR A 12 3.81 2.19 -7.92
C TYR A 12 3.21 0.81 -7.61
N GLY A 13 3.64 -0.27 -8.24
CA GLY A 13 3.22 -1.62 -7.86
C GLY A 13 4.15 -2.66 -8.45
N GLY A 14 4.63 -3.59 -7.61
CA GLY A 14 5.54 -4.65 -8.05
C GLY A 14 4.83 -5.91 -8.55
N PHE A 15 5.61 -6.94 -8.88
CA PHE A 15 5.10 -8.27 -9.25
C PHE A 15 4.58 -9.09 -8.06
N VAL A 16 4.83 -8.63 -6.83
CA VAL A 16 4.30 -9.22 -5.59
C VAL A 16 3.21 -8.31 -5.03
N PRO A 17 2.33 -8.80 -4.14
CA PRO A 17 1.36 -7.95 -3.44
C PRO A 17 2.07 -6.71 -2.88
N THR A 18 1.62 -5.53 -3.29
CA THR A 18 2.20 -4.24 -2.90
C THR A 18 1.11 -3.43 -2.20
N MET A 19 0.98 -3.66 -0.90
CA MET A 19 -0.03 -3.02 -0.06
C MET A 19 0.30 -1.54 0.10
N LYS A 20 -0.56 -0.69 -0.45
CA LYS A 20 -0.45 0.77 -0.39
C LYS A 20 -1.14 1.31 0.85
N ILE A 21 -0.36 2.00 1.65
CA ILE A 21 -0.76 2.55 2.94
C ILE A 21 -0.78 4.07 2.82
N SER A 22 -1.96 4.69 2.90
CA SER A 22 -2.04 6.15 2.89
C SER A 22 -1.65 6.72 4.26
N THR A 23 -0.95 7.85 4.27
CA THR A 23 -0.63 8.58 5.51
C THR A 23 -1.69 9.60 5.91
N ASN A 24 -2.75 9.76 5.11
CA ASN A 24 -3.88 10.65 5.39
C ASN A 24 -5.17 10.08 4.78
N SER A 25 -6.30 10.36 5.43
CA SER A 25 -7.61 9.82 5.04
C SER A 25 -8.18 10.49 3.79
N GLU A 26 -7.83 11.76 3.53
CA GLU A 26 -8.23 12.45 2.31
C GLU A 26 -7.74 11.71 1.06
N LEU A 27 -6.47 11.25 1.07
CA LEU A 27 -5.91 10.45 -0.02
C LEU A 27 -6.62 9.11 -0.18
N ALA A 28 -6.93 8.42 0.94
CA ALA A 28 -7.66 7.15 0.91
C ALA A 28 -9.06 7.33 0.28
N ALA A 29 -9.78 8.37 0.69
CA ALA A 29 -11.12 8.68 0.21
C ALA A 29 -11.13 9.11 -1.27
N ASN A 30 -10.14 9.90 -1.70
CA ASN A 30 -10.05 10.39 -3.07
C ASN A 30 -9.49 9.33 -4.06
N LYS A 31 -8.78 8.32 -3.56
CA LYS A 31 -8.13 7.28 -4.39
C LYS A 31 -8.33 5.86 -3.84
N PRO A 32 -9.58 5.40 -3.65
CA PRO A 32 -9.86 4.09 -3.05
C PRO A 32 -9.31 2.92 -3.88
N HIS A 33 -9.26 3.05 -5.21
CA HIS A 33 -8.67 2.05 -6.11
C HIS A 33 -7.14 1.97 -6.05
N TRP A 34 -6.50 2.82 -5.24
CA TRP A 34 -5.06 2.89 -5.06
C TRP A 34 -4.61 2.62 -3.64
N ILE A 35 -5.49 2.71 -2.64
CA ILE A 35 -5.11 2.63 -1.23
C ILE A 35 -5.73 1.37 -0.62
N ASP A 36 -4.88 0.48 -0.10
CA ASP A 36 -5.29 -0.77 0.54
C ASP A 36 -5.56 -0.59 2.04
N PHE A 37 -4.89 0.38 2.67
CA PHE A 37 -5.05 0.67 4.09
C PHE A 37 -4.90 2.17 4.37
N ASN A 38 -5.78 2.71 5.22
CA ASN A 38 -5.75 4.12 5.63
C ASN A 38 -5.11 4.28 7.01
N ALA A 39 -3.81 4.64 7.07
CA ALA A 39 -3.16 4.95 8.34
C ALA A 39 -3.44 6.39 8.82
N GLY A 40 -4.11 7.22 8.00
CA GLY A 40 -4.54 8.58 8.36
C GLY A 40 -5.51 8.63 9.54
N GLN A 41 -6.20 7.53 9.82
CA GLN A 41 -7.12 7.41 10.95
C GLN A 41 -6.44 7.62 12.32
N LEU A 42 -5.11 7.44 12.40
CA LEU A 42 -4.32 7.65 13.62
C LEU A 42 -4.37 9.11 14.12
N VAL A 43 -4.42 10.07 13.18
CA VAL A 43 -4.48 11.51 13.51
C VAL A 43 -5.93 12.01 13.59
N GLU A 44 -6.90 11.11 13.50
CA GLU A 44 -8.33 11.38 13.62
C GLU A 44 -8.86 10.78 14.94
N GLU A 45 -9.64 9.70 14.89
CA GLU A 45 -10.36 9.17 16.06
C GLU A 45 -9.90 7.76 16.48
N VAL A 46 -8.95 7.13 15.79
CA VAL A 46 -8.52 5.75 16.09
C VAL A 46 -7.26 5.76 16.96
N SER A 47 -7.28 5.01 18.06
CA SER A 47 -6.09 4.85 18.91
C SER A 47 -4.99 4.06 18.21
N MET A 48 -3.74 4.27 18.62
CA MET A 48 -2.60 3.53 18.06
C MET A 48 -2.75 2.02 18.24
N GLU A 49 -3.23 1.59 19.41
CA GLU A 49 -3.42 0.16 19.73
C GLU A 49 -4.44 -0.48 18.79
N ALA A 50 -5.59 0.17 18.61
CA ALA A 50 -6.65 -0.32 17.73
C ALA A 50 -6.22 -0.30 16.26
N LEU A 51 -5.45 0.71 15.84
CA LEU A 51 -4.97 0.81 14.46
C LEU A 51 -3.91 -0.26 14.15
N VAL A 52 -3.03 -0.58 15.11
CA VAL A 52 -2.03 -1.63 14.97
C VAL A 52 -2.69 -3.00 14.79
N GLU A 53 -3.73 -3.30 15.57
CA GLU A 53 -4.50 -4.55 15.44
C GLU A 53 -5.11 -4.66 14.04
N GLN A 54 -5.82 -3.62 13.59
CA GLN A 54 -6.40 -3.55 12.24
C GLN A 54 -5.35 -3.69 11.13
N PHE A 55 -4.19 -3.06 11.31
CA PHE A 55 -3.10 -3.11 10.34
C PHE A 55 -2.51 -4.51 10.24
N ILE A 56 -2.25 -5.16 11.38
CA ILE A 56 -1.74 -6.54 11.43
C ILE A 56 -2.75 -7.50 10.78
N ASP A 57 -4.04 -7.38 11.09
CA ASP A 57 -5.09 -8.20 10.48
C ASP A 57 -5.13 -8.03 8.97
N LYS A 58 -5.00 -6.79 8.48
CA LYS A 58 -4.94 -6.51 7.05
C LYS A 58 -3.72 -7.15 6.39
N VAL A 59 -2.55 -7.04 7.02
CA VAL A 59 -1.29 -7.69 6.58
C VAL A 59 -1.46 -9.20 6.50
N ILE A 60 -2.08 -9.83 7.50
CA ILE A 60 -2.34 -11.27 7.51
C ILE A 60 -3.31 -11.67 6.39
N THR A 61 -4.35 -10.89 6.16
CA THR A 61 -5.37 -11.19 5.14
C THR A 61 -4.77 -11.15 3.73
N VAL A 62 -3.94 -10.15 3.43
CA VAL A 62 -3.19 -10.10 2.16
C VAL A 62 -2.14 -11.20 2.06
N ALA A 63 -1.41 -11.49 3.14
CA ALA A 63 -0.48 -12.62 3.17
C ALA A 63 -1.18 -13.97 2.95
N SER A 64 -2.46 -14.07 3.31
CA SER A 64 -3.32 -15.24 3.12
C SER A 64 -3.98 -15.33 1.74
N GLY A 65 -3.74 -14.36 0.86
CA GLY A 65 -4.18 -14.39 -0.53
C GLY A 65 -5.22 -13.35 -0.92
N GLU A 66 -5.61 -12.43 -0.03
CA GLU A 66 -6.36 -11.25 -0.47
C GLU A 66 -5.50 -10.41 -1.43
N GLN A 67 -6.05 -10.12 -2.60
CA GLN A 67 -5.35 -9.33 -3.61
C GLN A 67 -5.27 -7.86 -3.20
N THR A 68 -4.11 -7.26 -3.45
CA THR A 68 -3.89 -5.82 -3.28
C THR A 68 -4.35 -5.04 -4.52
N ASN A 69 -4.60 -3.74 -4.36
CA ASN A 69 -5.04 -2.86 -5.45
C ASN A 69 -4.09 -2.89 -6.65
N ASN A 70 -2.77 -3.03 -6.46
CA ASN A 70 -1.86 -3.15 -7.61
C ASN A 70 -2.10 -4.44 -8.40
N GLU A 71 -2.46 -5.54 -7.73
CA GLU A 71 -2.78 -6.81 -8.39
C GLU A 71 -4.09 -6.74 -9.14
N HIS A 72 -5.13 -6.15 -8.54
CA HIS A 72 -6.41 -5.89 -9.20
C HIS A 72 -6.26 -5.01 -10.44
N ASN A 73 -5.43 -3.97 -10.36
CA ASN A 73 -5.18 -3.05 -11.46
C ASN A 73 -4.18 -3.58 -12.51
N GLY A 74 -3.61 -4.78 -12.31
CA GLY A 74 -2.62 -5.37 -13.22
C GLY A 74 -1.27 -4.64 -13.27
N ILE A 75 -0.94 -3.87 -12.24
CA ILE A 75 0.29 -3.06 -12.16
C ILE A 75 1.44 -3.91 -11.64
N ARG A 76 2.45 -4.08 -12.50
CA ARG A 76 3.60 -4.98 -12.29
C ARG A 76 4.88 -4.34 -12.83
N GLU A 77 5.32 -3.28 -12.18
CA GLU A 77 6.54 -2.56 -12.54
C GLU A 77 7.77 -3.25 -11.92
N LEU A 78 8.89 -3.21 -12.64
CA LEU A 78 10.20 -3.65 -12.15
C LEU A 78 11.25 -2.62 -12.58
N ALA A 79 11.90 -2.00 -11.60
CA ALA A 79 13.08 -1.19 -11.84
C ALA A 79 14.33 -2.05 -11.64
N ILE A 80 15.11 -2.25 -12.69
CA ILE A 80 16.40 -2.95 -12.61
C ILE A 80 17.48 -1.90 -12.37
N PHE A 81 18.02 -1.87 -11.16
CA PHE A 81 19.17 -1.02 -10.84
C PHE A 81 20.42 -1.60 -11.53
N LYS A 82 21.03 -0.80 -12.41
CA LYS A 82 22.26 -1.16 -13.12
C LYS A 82 23.40 -0.25 -12.65
N SER A 83 24.55 -0.85 -12.36
CA SER A 83 25.77 -0.13 -11.99
C SER A 83 26.70 0.15 -13.18
N GLY A 84 26.43 -0.44 -14.34
CA GLY A 84 27.21 -0.26 -15.57
C GLY A 84 26.53 0.63 -16.61
N VAL A 85 27.25 0.92 -17.71
CA VAL A 85 26.73 1.72 -18.84
C VAL A 85 25.54 0.99 -19.46
N THR A 86 24.45 1.72 -19.68
CA THR A 86 23.30 1.23 -20.46
C THR A 86 23.54 1.68 -21.90
N LEU A 87 23.78 0.72 -22.82
CA LEU A 87 23.81 0.96 -24.26
C LEU A 87 22.40 1.00 -24.83
#